data_AF-A0A7K0VRX5-F1
#
_entry.id   AF-A0A7K0VRX5-F1
#
_cell.length_a   1.000
_cell.length_b   1.000
_cell.length_c   1.000
_cell.angle_alpha   90.00
_cell.angle_beta   90.00
_cell.angle_gamma   90.00
#
_symmetry.space_group_name_H-M   'P 1'
#
loop_
_entity.id
_entity.type
_entity.pdbx_description
1 polymer ?
#
loop_
_entity_poly.entity_id
_entity_poly.type
_entity_poly.pdbx_seq_one_letter_code
_entity_poly.pdbx_strand_id
1 'polypeptide(L)' 'MNSVMLIGRILFAFMFVASGLNHLTKAEAMVGYATYKKVPAPKLANALSGILMVLGGLSVILGVYADL' A
#
# COMPACT_ATOMS: atom_id res chain seq x y z
N MET A 1 -21.18 11.47 0.33
CA MET A 1 -19.88 11.86 0.91
C MET A 1 -19.72 13.37 0.90
N ASN A 2 -19.42 13.97 2.05
CA ASN A 2 -18.98 15.37 2.14
C ASN A 2 -17.60 15.53 1.46
N SER A 3 -17.33 16.67 0.82
CA SER A 3 -16.03 16.97 0.19
C SER A 3 -14.86 16.80 1.15
N VAL A 4 -15.06 17.14 2.43
CA VAL A 4 -14.05 16.93 3.49
C VAL A 4 -13.72 15.45 3.67
N MET A 5 -14.73 14.58 3.68
CA MET A 5 -14.54 13.12 3.82
C MET A 5 -13.83 12.53 2.61
N LEU A 6 -14.18 12.99 1.40
CA LEU A 6 -13.50 12.55 0.17
C LEU A 6 -12.01 12.93 0.17
N ILE A 7 -11.68 14.16 0.58
CA ILE A 7 -10.29 14.61 0.69
C ILE A 7 -9.55 13.80 1.74
N GLY A 8 -10.13 13.61 2.93
CA GLY A 8 -9.52 12.80 4.00
C GLY A 8 -9.23 11.36 3.53
N ARG A 9 -10.18 10.75 2.81
CA ARG A 9 -10.04 9.42 2.23
C ARG A 9 -8.88 9.34 1.23
N ILE A 10 -8.79 10.29 0.31
CA ILE A 10 -7.73 10.33 -0.69
C ILE A 10 -6.37 10.51 -0.02
N LEU A 11 -6.24 11.46 0.91
CA LEU A 11 -4.98 11.73 1.61
C LEU A 11 -4.52 10.52 2.42
N PHE A 12 -5.44 9.87 3.13
CA PHE A 12 -5.15 8.65 3.89
C PHE A 12 -4.68 7.52 2.96
N ALA A 13 -5.46 7.20 1.93
CA ALA A 13 -5.19 6.08 1.05
C ALA A 13 -3.97 6.32 0.14
N PHE A 14 -3.67 7.57 -0.20
CA PHE A 14 -2.50 7.94 -0.99
C PHE A 14 -1.19 7.45 -0.36
N MET A 15 -1.07 7.49 0.97
CA MET A 15 0.10 6.93 1.66
C MET A 15 0.31 5.45 1.38
N PHE A 16 -0.78 4.67 1.31
CA PHE A 16 -0.73 3.23 1.04
C PHE A 16 -0.40 2.97 -0.43
N VAL A 17 -1.00 3.70 -1.37
CA VAL A 17 -0.68 3.57 -2.79
C VAL A 17 0.79 3.92 -3.05
N ALA A 18 1.28 5.06 -2.53
CA ALA A 18 2.66 5.48 -2.71
C ALA A 18 3.66 4.48 -2.08
N SER A 19 3.36 3.97 -0.89
CA SER A 19 4.20 2.97 -0.23
C SER A 19 4.16 1.61 -0.94
N GLY A 20 3.00 1.19 -1.45
CA GLY A 20 2.85 -0.03 -2.25
C GLY A 20 3.63 0.05 -3.56
N LEU A 21 3.61 1.20 -4.24
CA LEU A 21 4.45 1.44 -5.42
C LEU A 21 5.94 1.37 -5.07
N ASN A 22 6.37 1.88 -3.91
CA ASN A 22 7.76 1.75 -3.46
C ASN A 22 8.15 0.31 -3.16
N HIS A 23 7.25 -0.52 -2.63
CA HIS A 23 7.53 -1.96 -2.43
C HIS A 23 7.84 -2.66 -3.76
N LEU A 24 7.19 -2.25 -4.86
CA LEU A 24 7.37 -2.86 -6.17
C LEU A 24 8.55 -2.25 -6.94
N THR A 25 8.70 -0.92 -6.94
CA THR A 25 9.73 -0.20 -7.72
C THR A 25 11.08 -0.13 -7.02
N LYS A 26 11.12 -0.22 -5.69
CA LYS A 26 12.34 -0.25 -4.86
C LYS A 26 12.53 -1.62 -4.20
N ALA A 27 12.11 -2.68 -4.89
CA ALA A 27 12.03 -4.03 -4.34
C ALA A 27 13.37 -4.54 -3.79
N GLU A 28 14.50 -4.24 -4.40
CA GLU A 28 15.82 -4.70 -3.92
C GLU A 28 16.13 -4.22 -2.50
N ALA A 29 15.95 -2.92 -2.26
CA ALA A 29 16.17 -2.33 -0.95
C ALA A 29 15.18 -2.87 0.11
N MET A 30 13.91 -3.00 -0.27
CA MET A 30 12.86 -3.48 0.64
C MET A 30 13.01 -4.97 0.98
N VAL A 31 13.39 -5.80 -0.01
CA VAL A 31 13.72 -7.21 0.20
C VAL A 31 14.96 -7.35 1.08
N GLY A 32 15.98 -6.51 0.90
CA GLY A 32 17.15 -6.47 1.78
C GLY A 32 16.77 -6.18 3.23
N TYR A 33 15.91 -5.18 3.45
CA TYR A 33 15.39 -4.86 4.78
C TYR A 33 14.53 -6.00 5.37
N ALA A 34 13.63 -6.57 4.60
CA ALA A 34 12.79 -7.70 5.01
C ALA A 34 13.62 -8.94 5.35
N THR A 35 14.70 -9.18 4.60
CA THR A 35 15.67 -10.26 4.87
C THR A 35 16.40 -10.02 6.19
N TYR A 36 16.89 -8.80 6.42
CA TYR A 36 17.50 -8.43 7.71
C TYR A 36 16.53 -8.63 8.89
N LYS A 37 15.24 -8.32 8.67
CA LYS A 37 14.15 -8.56 9.64
C LYS A 37 13.69 -10.01 9.74
N LYS A 38 14.34 -10.95 9.02
CA LYS A 38 14.02 -12.39 9.03
C LYS A 38 12.58 -12.70 8.59
N VAL A 39 12.01 -11.88 7.70
CA VAL A 39 10.69 -12.14 7.12
C VAL A 39 10.77 -13.40 6.24
N PRO A 40 9.88 -14.39 6.43
CA PRO A 40 9.82 -15.56 5.55
C PRO A 40 9.54 -15.16 4.10
N ALA A 41 10.22 -15.81 3.15
CA ALA A 41 10.08 -15.57 1.71
C ALA A 41 10.08 -14.05 1.35
N PRO A 42 11.14 -13.29 1.67
CA PRO A 42 11.12 -11.83 1.69
C PRO A 42 10.79 -11.20 0.33
N LYS A 43 11.23 -11.81 -0.78
CA LYS A 43 10.85 -11.40 -2.14
C LYS A 43 9.35 -11.49 -2.39
N LEU A 44 8.75 -12.62 -2.05
CA LEU A 44 7.32 -12.87 -2.23
C LEU A 44 6.50 -12.00 -1.28
N ALA A 45 6.89 -11.93 -0.01
CA ALA A 45 6.23 -11.11 1.00
C ALA A 45 6.21 -9.63 0.60
N ASN A 46 7.33 -9.09 0.12
CA ASN A 46 7.43 -7.70 -0.34
C ASN A 46 6.56 -7.43 -1.58
N ALA A 47 6.54 -8.34 -2.56
CA ALA A 47 5.70 -8.19 -3.74
C ALA A 47 4.20 -8.23 -3.39
N LEU A 48 3.79 -9.20 -2.57
CA LEU A 48 2.40 -9.35 -2.14
C LEU A 48 1.94 -8.18 -1.28
N SER A 49 2.76 -7.69 -0.35
CA SER A 49 2.42 -6.51 0.44
C SER A 49 2.29 -5.27 -0.44
N GLY A 50 3.20 -5.07 -1.41
CA GLY A 50 3.11 -3.98 -2.38
C GLY A 50 1.81 -4.00 -3.18
N ILE A 51 1.44 -5.16 -3.74
CA ILE A 51 0.18 -5.35 -4.48
C ILE A 51 -1.02 -5.08 -3.57
N LEU A 52 -1.05 -5.66 -2.37
CA LEU A 52 -2.14 -5.48 -1.41
C LEU A 52 -2.33 -4.01 -1.03
N MET A 53 -1.23 -3.28 -0.81
CA MET A 53 -1.27 -1.86 -0.46
C MET A 53 -1.81 -1.00 -1.61
N VAL A 54 -1.42 -1.28 -2.86
CA VAL A 54 -1.93 -0.56 -4.02
C VAL A 54 -3.42 -0.86 -4.21
N LEU A 55 -3.81 -2.14 -4.22
CA LEU A 55 -5.20 -2.53 -4.42
C LEU A 55 -6.10 -2.03 -3.29
N GLY A 56 -5.65 -2.13 -2.03
CA GLY A 56 -6.39 -1.64 -0.87
C GLY A 56 -6.48 -0.11 -0.83
N GLY A 57 -5.40 0.60 -1.17
CA GLY A 57 -5.43 2.06 -1.28
C GLY A 57 -6.39 2.53 -2.38
N LEU A 58 -6.35 1.88 -3.55
CA LEU A 58 -7.28 2.19 -4.64
C LEU A 58 -8.72 1.83 -4.29
N SER A 59 -8.98 0.70 -3.60
CA SER A 59 -10.33 0.33 -3.18
C SER A 59 -10.94 1.38 -2.26
N VAL A 60 -10.13 1.96 -1.36
CA VAL A 60 -10.56 3.06 -0.49
C VAL A 60 -10.80 4.34 -1.30
N ILE A 61 -9.87 4.75 -2.19
CA ILE A 61 -10.04 5.94 -3.04
C ILE A 61 -11.31 5.86 -3.89
N LEU A 62 -11.59 4.69 -4.46
CA LEU A 62 -12.75 4.43 -5.32
C LEU A 62 -14.04 4.20 -4.52
N GLY A 63 -13.99 4.12 -3.19
CA GLY A 63 -15.17 3.92 -2.35
C GLY A 63 -15.73 2.49 -2.35
N VAL A 64 -14.93 1.50 -2.77
CA VAL A 64 -15.30 0.08 -2.69
C VAL A 64 -15.37 -0.40 -1.24
N TYR A 65 -14.53 0.17 -0.37
CA TYR A 65 -14.52 -0.09 1.07
C TYR A 65 -14.36 1.23 1.84
N ALA A 66 -14.97 1.32 3.02
CA ALA A 66 -15.06 2.53 3.85
C ALA A 66 -15.78 3.72 3.15
N ASP A 67 -17.06 3.53 2.81
CA ASP A 67 -17.91 4.55 2.15
C ASP A 67 -18.51 5.64 3.08
N LEU A 68 -18.08 5.68 4.36
CA LEU A 68 -18.53 6.60 5.41
C LEU A 68 -18.72 8.06 4.96
#